data_AF-A0A7L2FLF1-F1
#
_entry.id   AF-A0A7L2FLF1-F1
#
_cell.length_a   1.000
_cell.length_b   1.000
_cell.length_c   1.000
_cell.angle_alpha   90.00
_cell.angle_beta   90.00
_cell.angle_gamma   90.00
#
_symmetry.space_group_name_H-M   'P 1'
#
loop_
_entity.id
_entity.type
_entity.pdbx_description
1 polymer ?
#
loop_
_entity_poly.entity_id
_entity_poly.type
_entity_poly.pdbx_seq_one_letter_code
_entity_poly.pdbx_strand_id
1 'polypeptide(L)'
;RMVDVGGQRSERRKWIHCFENVTSIMFLVALSEYDQVLVESDNENRMEESKALFRTIITYPWFQNSSVILFLNKKDLLEEKIMYSHLVDYFPEYDGK
;
A
#
# COMPACT_ATOMS: atom_id res chain seq x y z
N ARG A 1 6.55 -21.50 -1.88
CA ARG A 1 6.46 -21.17 -0.43
C ARG A 1 5.88 -19.77 -0.32
N MET A 2 4.89 -19.56 0.55
CA MET A 2 4.34 -18.24 0.83
C MET A 2 4.88 -17.77 2.19
N VAL A 3 5.23 -16.49 2.29
CA VAL A 3 5.69 -15.85 3.53
C VAL A 3 4.88 -14.58 3.69
N ASP A 4 4.21 -14.44 4.83
CA ASP A 4 3.54 -13.20 5.21
C ASP A 4 4.51 -12.33 6.02
N VAL A 5 4.57 -11.04 5.68
CA VAL A 5 5.46 -10.07 6.32
C VAL A 5 4.62 -8.89 6.81
N GLY A 6 4.84 -8.49 8.07
CA GLY A 6 4.08 -7.38 8.67
C GLY A 6 4.32 -6.07 7.91
N GLY A 7 3.23 -5.37 7.55
CA GLY A 7 3.27 -4.08 6.85
C GLY A 7 3.61 -2.86 7.71
N GLN A 8 3.49 -3.00 9.04
CA GLN A 8 3.78 -1.95 10.02
C GLN A 8 5.24 -1.51 9.95
N ARG A 9 5.51 -0.22 10.17
CA ARG A 9 6.86 0.35 10.00
C ARG A 9 7.91 -0.34 10.87
N SER A 10 7.54 -0.73 12.09
CA SER A 10 8.39 -1.46 13.03
C SER A 10 8.85 -2.83 12.51
N GLU A 11 8.01 -3.48 11.70
CA GLU A 11 8.25 -4.85 11.21
C GLU A 11 9.08 -4.88 9.92
N ARG A 12 9.14 -3.78 9.17
CA ARG A 12 9.81 -3.73 7.85
C ARG A 12 11.30 -4.03 7.91
N ARG A 13 11.97 -3.78 9.03
CA ARG A 13 13.40 -4.12 9.21
C ARG A 13 13.65 -5.63 9.10
N LYS A 14 12.64 -6.46 9.36
CA LYS A 14 12.75 -7.93 9.33
C LYS A 14 12.55 -8.50 7.92
N TRP A 15 12.07 -7.69 6.97
CA TRP A 15 11.75 -8.15 5.62
C TRP A 15 12.94 -8.72 4.87
N ILE A 16 14.16 -8.23 5.14
CA ILE A 16 15.39 -8.71 4.52
C ILE A 16 15.61 -10.22 4.69
N HIS A 17 15.05 -10.82 5.75
CA HIS A 17 15.10 -12.26 5.98
C HIS A 17 14.24 -13.08 5.00
N CYS A 18 13.45 -12.41 4.16
CA CYS A 18 12.53 -13.02 3.21
C CYS A 18 12.91 -12.75 1.74
N PHE A 19 14.02 -12.07 1.46
CA PHE A 19 14.36 -11.56 0.12
C PHE A 19 15.09 -12.56 -0.79
N GLU A 20 15.27 -13.81 -0.36
CA GLU A 20 15.97 -14.81 -1.16
C GLU A 20 15.01 -15.56 -2.11
N ASN A 21 15.34 -15.58 -3.41
CA ASN A 21 14.64 -16.33 -4.46
C ASN A 21 13.12 -16.05 -4.55
N VAL A 22 12.72 -14.79 -4.40
CA VAL A 22 11.31 -14.38 -4.48
C VAL A 22 10.81 -14.43 -5.92
N THR A 23 9.86 -15.34 -6.19
CA THR A 23 9.22 -15.46 -7.51
C THR A 23 8.25 -14.31 -7.78
N SER A 24 7.40 -14.01 -6.80
CA SER A 24 6.37 -12.99 -6.92
C SER A 24 6.12 -12.28 -5.59
N ILE A 25 5.76 -11.01 -5.67
CA ILE A 25 5.34 -10.17 -4.54
C ILE A 25 3.84 -9.95 -4.66
N MET A 26 3.11 -10.26 -3.60
CA MET A 26 1.71 -9.87 -3.46
C MET A 26 1.63 -8.64 -2.57
N PHE A 27 1.27 -7.50 -3.14
CA PHE A 27 1.15 -6.24 -2.42
C PHE A 27 -0.33 -5.90 -2.24
N LEU A 28 -0.78 -5.71 -1.00
CA LEU A 28 -2.18 -5.44 -0.67
C LEU A 28 -2.36 -3.96 -0.30
N VAL A 29 -3.30 -3.30 -0.96
CA VAL A 29 -3.69 -1.92 -0.68
C VAL A 29 -5.17 -1.90 -0.35
N ALA A 30 -5.54 -1.26 0.74
CA ALA A 30 -6.94 -1.00 1.07
C ALA A 30 -7.36 0.33 0.45
N LEU A 31 -8.22 0.27 -0.57
CA LEU A 31 -8.71 1.44 -1.29
C LEU A 31 -9.46 2.43 -0.38
N SER A 32 -10.17 1.92 0.61
CA SER A 32 -10.97 2.71 1.56
C SER A 32 -10.15 3.56 2.54
N GLU A 33 -8.82 3.51 2.50
CA GLU A 33 -7.93 4.21 3.43
C GLU A 33 -7.42 5.55 2.87
N TYR A 34 -8.00 6.02 1.75
CA TYR A 34 -7.65 7.30 1.10
C TYR A 34 -7.86 8.53 1.99
N ASP A 35 -8.73 8.45 2.99
CA ASP A 35 -9.09 9.54 3.91
C ASP A 35 -8.64 9.25 5.36
N GLN A 36 -7.78 8.24 5.56
CA GLN A 36 -7.32 7.82 6.88
C GLN A 36 -5.85 8.18 7.10
N VAL A 37 -5.49 8.38 8.37
CA VAL A 37 -4.10 8.61 8.80
C VAL A 37 -3.51 7.36 9.46
N LEU A 38 -2.18 7.22 9.44
CA LEU A 38 -1.49 6.10 10.08
C LEU A 38 -1.71 6.12 11.59
N VAL A 39 -1.86 4.94 12.19
CA VAL A 39 -1.90 4.81 13.66
C VAL A 39 -0.57 5.24 14.28
N GLU A 40 0.54 5.06 13.57
CA GLU A 40 1.86 5.49 14.03
C GLU A 40 2.15 6.99 13.82
N SER A 41 1.33 7.72 13.05
CA SER A 41 1.55 9.12 12.67
C SER A 41 0.27 9.80 12.17
N ASP A 42 -0.32 10.67 12.99
CA ASP A 42 -1.59 11.36 12.69
C ASP A 42 -1.53 12.35 11.52
N ASN A 43 -0.33 12.65 11.02
CA ASN A 43 -0.13 13.60 9.91
C ASN A 43 0.11 12.91 8.56
N GLU A 44 0.08 11.58 8.53
CA GLU A 44 0.45 10.81 7.34
C GLU A 44 -0.71 9.98 6.82
N ASN A 45 -1.12 10.25 5.58
CA ASN A 45 -2.19 9.53 4.91
C ASN A 45 -1.81 8.07 4.61
N ARG A 46 -2.70 7.12 4.92
CA ARG A 46 -2.43 5.68 4.78
C ARG A 46 -2.28 5.23 3.32
N MET A 47 -3.04 5.82 2.40
CA MET A 47 -2.91 5.51 0.97
C MET A 47 -1.63 6.11 0.37
N GLU A 48 -1.21 7.30 0.78
CA GLU A 48 0.10 7.83 0.39
C GLU A 48 1.27 6.99 0.93
N GLU A 49 1.20 6.53 2.18
CA GLU A 49 2.19 5.58 2.72
C GLU A 49 2.22 4.28 1.91
N SER A 50 1.05 3.76 1.51
CA SER A 50 0.96 2.56 0.67
C SER A 50 1.58 2.78 -0.70
N LYS A 51 1.36 3.94 -1.33
CA LYS A 51 1.99 4.34 -2.61
C LYS A 51 3.52 4.43 -2.46
N ALA A 52 4.00 5.08 -1.40
CA ALA A 52 5.44 5.24 -1.13
C ALA A 52 6.12 3.90 -0.87
N LEU A 53 5.48 3.01 -0.09
CA LEU A 53 5.97 1.67 0.18
C LEU A 53 5.98 0.80 -1.08
N PHE A 54 4.91 0.84 -1.88
CA PHE A 54 4.85 0.12 -3.15
C PHE A 54 6.01 0.54 -4.07
N ARG A 55 6.21 1.85 -4.24
CA ARG A 55 7.35 2.40 -5.01
C ARG A 55 8.68 1.88 -4.48
N THR A 56 8.87 1.87 -3.15
CA THR A 56 10.09 1.36 -2.54
C THR A 56 10.32 -0.11 -2.88
N ILE A 57 9.28 -0.94 -2.73
CA ILE A 57 9.34 -2.39 -3.01
C ILE A 57 9.71 -2.66 -4.47
N ILE A 58 9.04 -2.03 -5.43
CA ILE A 58 9.32 -2.28 -6.86
C ILE A 58 10.69 -1.74 -7.30
N THR A 59 11.29 -0.83 -6.53
CA THR A 59 12.64 -0.32 -6.80
C THR A 59 13.76 -1.13 -6.14
N TYR A 60 13.45 -2.06 -5.24
CA TYR A 60 14.49 -2.84 -4.58
C TYR A 60 15.22 -3.77 -5.56
N PRO A 61 16.58 -3.77 -5.59
CA PRO A 61 17.34 -4.64 -6.48
C PRO A 61 17.01 -6.13 -6.32
N TRP A 62 16.70 -6.57 -5.10
CA TRP A 62 16.30 -7.95 -4.80
C TRP A 62 15.05 -8.42 -5.56
N PHE A 63 14.22 -7.49 -6.03
CA PHE A 63 12.91 -7.78 -6.62
C PHE A 63 12.80 -7.45 -8.10
N GLN A 64 13.89 -7.03 -8.75
CA GLN A 64 13.87 -6.62 -10.17
C GLN A 64 13.38 -7.71 -11.13
N ASN A 65 13.60 -8.98 -10.78
CA ASN A 65 13.16 -10.13 -11.57
C ASN A 65 11.88 -10.79 -11.02
N SER A 66 11.33 -10.29 -9.92
CA SER A 66 10.13 -10.82 -9.30
C SER A 66 8.88 -10.23 -9.99
N SER A 67 7.86 -11.05 -10.19
CA SER A 67 6.55 -10.54 -10.64
C SER A 67 5.85 -9.80 -9.50
N VAL A 68 5.08 -8.75 -9.81
CA VAL A 68 4.32 -8.01 -8.81
C VAL A 68 2.82 -8.18 -9.06
N ILE A 69 2.10 -8.64 -8.05
CA ILE A 69 0.64 -8.79 -8.03
C ILE A 69 0.10 -7.77 -7.04
N LEU A 70 -0.64 -6.78 -7.55
CA LEU A 70 -1.23 -5.71 -6.76
C LEU A 70 -2.70 -6.04 -6.47
N PHE A 71 -3.06 -6.17 -5.19
CA PHE A 71 -4.44 -6.33 -4.75
C PHE A 71 -4.97 -5.00 -4.25
N LEU A 72 -6.01 -4.50 -4.92
CA LEU A 72 -6.78 -3.34 -4.50
C LEU A 72 -8.02 -3.83 -3.75
N ASN A 73 -7.93 -3.90 -2.43
CA ASN A 73 -8.94 -4.45 -1.54
C ASN A 73 -9.87 -3.37 -0.96
N LYS A 74 -10.95 -3.79 -0.29
CA LYS A 74 -11.94 -2.92 0.35
C LYS A 74 -12.63 -1.95 -0.61
N LYS A 75 -12.90 -2.42 -1.84
CA LYS A 75 -13.62 -1.66 -2.88
C LYS A 75 -15.03 -1.29 -2.42
N ASP A 76 -15.70 -2.22 -1.73
CA ASP A 76 -17.00 -2.05 -1.10
C ASP A 76 -17.03 -0.83 -0.16
N LEU A 77 -16.03 -0.71 0.71
CA LEU A 77 -15.91 0.43 1.61
C LEU A 77 -15.51 1.73 0.89
N LEU A 78 -14.73 1.64 -0.20
CA LEU A 78 -14.46 2.81 -1.05
C LEU A 78 -15.77 3.34 -1.65
N GLU A 79 -16.58 2.46 -2.26
CA GLU A 79 -17.86 2.81 -2.88
C GLU A 79 -18.82 3.49 -1.91
N GLU A 80 -18.85 3.05 -0.66
CA GLU A 80 -19.64 3.70 0.39
C GLU A 80 -19.09 5.09 0.73
N LYS A 81 -17.78 5.20 0.95
CA LYS A 81 -17.16 6.40 1.50
C LYS A 81 -17.10 7.57 0.52
N ILE A 82 -16.89 7.31 -0.77
CA ILE A 82 -16.86 8.37 -1.78
C ILE A 82 -18.18 9.16 -1.87
N MET A 83 -19.27 8.63 -1.32
CA MET A 83 -20.55 9.33 -1.25
C MET A 83 -20.56 10.50 -0.26
N TYR A 84 -19.65 10.52 0.72
CA TYR A 84 -19.61 11.53 1.79
C TYR A 84 -18.20 12.05 2.16
N SER A 85 -17.13 11.41 1.67
CA SER A 85 -15.73 11.79 1.88
C SER A 85 -15.07 11.93 0.50
N HIS A 86 -14.87 13.15 0.02
CA HIS A 86 -14.47 13.40 -1.36
C HIS A 86 -12.97 13.12 -1.56
N LEU A 87 -12.61 12.38 -2.61
CA LEU A 87 -11.22 12.03 -2.93
C LEU A 87 -10.33 13.27 -3.09
N VAL A 88 -10.86 14.36 -3.65
CA VAL A 88 -10.12 15.61 -3.92
C VAL A 88 -9.60 16.29 -2.64
N ASP A 89 -10.26 16.06 -1.50
CA ASP A 89 -9.83 16.64 -0.21
C ASP A 89 -8.51 16.03 0.28
N TYR A 90 -8.18 14.83 -0.19
CA TYR A 90 -6.98 14.07 0.18
C TYR A 90 -5.99 13.92 -0.98
N PHE A 91 -6.50 13.90 -2.22
CA PHE A 91 -5.73 13.79 -3.46
C PHE A 91 -6.17 14.89 -4.43
N PRO A 92 -5.66 16.14 -4.28
CA PRO A 92 -6.09 17.28 -5.09
C PRO A 92 -5.82 17.13 -6.60
N GLU A 93 -4.91 16.23 -6.96
CA GLU A 93 -4.57 15.86 -8.33
C GLU A 93 -5.71 15.11 -9.04
N TYR A 94 -6.66 14.53 -8.28
CA TYR A 94 -7.77 13.77 -8.81
C TYR A 94 -8.82 14.71 -9.40
N ASP A 95 -8.97 14.70 -10.72
CA ASP A 95 -9.86 15.61 -11.46
C ASP A 95 -11.23 15.00 -11.79
N GLY A 96 -11.48 13.76 -11.35
CA GLY A 96 -12.76 13.07 -11.52
C GLY A 96 -13.13 12.72 -12.97
N LYS A 97 -12.19 12.84 -13.91
CA LYS A 97 -12.39 12.50 -15.32
C LYS A 97 -12.05 11.06 -15.65
#